data_AF-A0A6P1DGC4-F1
#
_entry.id   AF-A0A6P1DGC4-F1
#
_cell.length_a   1.000
_cell.length_b   1.000
_cell.length_c   1.000
_cell.angle_alpha   90.00
_cell.angle_beta   90.00
_cell.angle_gamma   90.00
#
_symmetry.space_group_name_H-M   'P 1'
#
loop_
_entity.id
_entity.type
_entity.pdbx_description
1 polymer ?
#
loop_
_entity_poly.entity_id
_entity_poly.type
_entity_poly.pdbx_seq_one_letter_code
_entity_poly.pdbx_strand_id
1 'polypeptide(L)'
;MNIYCLEDFKVEFEKLNAKKSYNSFEQEIISYFFGKSKEELCSGTRLNFSVDAPYIKKRLSGSGGFRCYFLLIIKNENLYLMFAHPKAGSMGASNIDDKSKAYLYKKVLNCIKSNDLYELELDDSKKSIIFKKM
;
A
#
# COMPACT_ATOMS: atom_id res chain seq x y z
N MET A 1 -14.42 -5.02 1.57
CA MET A 1 -13.01 -5.06 1.16
C MET A 1 -12.09 -5.34 2.32
N ASN A 2 -11.27 -6.38 2.22
CA ASN A 2 -10.21 -6.69 3.18
C ASN A 2 -8.91 -6.05 2.72
N ILE A 3 -8.11 -5.57 3.66
CA ILE A 3 -6.84 -4.89 3.38
C ILE A 3 -5.71 -5.72 3.99
N TYR A 4 -4.76 -6.09 3.15
CA TYR A 4 -3.57 -6.83 3.53
C TYR A 4 -2.32 -6.05 3.14
N CYS A 5 -1.18 -6.38 3.73
CA CYS A 5 0.11 -5.88 3.29
C CYS A 5 1.22 -6.94 3.31
N LEU A 6 2.27 -6.66 2.54
CA LEU A 6 3.54 -7.38 2.65
C LEU A 6 4.32 -6.89 3.89
N GLU A 7 5.26 -7.71 4.38
CA GLU A 7 6.24 -7.29 5.39
C GLU A 7 6.99 -6.02 4.96
N ASP A 8 7.39 -5.90 3.70
CA ASP A 8 8.12 -4.73 3.18
C ASP A 8 7.34 -3.44 3.37
N PHE A 9 6.01 -3.49 3.19
CA PHE A 9 5.15 -2.34 3.44
C PHE A 9 5.09 -2.01 4.93
N LYS A 10 4.89 -3.01 5.79
CA LYS A 10 4.85 -2.82 7.26
C LYS A 10 6.16 -2.21 7.77
N VAL A 11 7.30 -2.72 7.31
CA VAL A 11 8.62 -2.20 7.68
C VAL A 11 8.80 -0.73 7.26
N GLU A 12 8.42 -0.36 6.04
CA GLU A 12 8.47 1.05 5.62
C GLU A 12 7.48 1.92 6.39
N PHE A 13 6.28 1.39 6.67
CA PHE A 13 5.28 2.08 7.48
C PHE A 13 5.81 2.41 8.88
N GLU A 14 6.37 1.44 9.58
CA GLU A 14 6.93 1.62 10.92
C GLU A 14 8.11 2.61 10.91
N LYS A 15 9.01 2.49 9.92
CA LYS A 15 10.13 3.43 9.74
C LYS A 15 9.66 4.87 9.53
N LEU A 16 8.61 5.08 8.73
CA LEU A 16 8.07 6.41 8.47
C LEU A 16 7.33 6.96 9.69
N ASN A 17 6.50 6.15 10.35
CA ASN A 17 5.72 6.58 11.51
C ASN A 17 6.59 6.95 12.71
N ALA A 18 7.77 6.33 12.85
CA ALA A 18 8.77 6.69 13.86
C ALA A 18 9.39 8.10 13.65
N LYS A 19 9.22 8.72 12.49
CA LYS A 19 9.80 10.03 12.15
C LYS A 19 8.74 11.12 12.12
N LYS A 20 8.94 12.15 12.94
CA LYS A 20 8.04 13.33 13.02
C LYS A 20 7.74 13.97 11.65
N SER A 21 8.69 13.97 10.73
CA SER A 21 8.53 14.54 9.38
C SER A 21 7.56 13.77 8.47
N TYR A 22 7.14 12.56 8.84
CA TYR A 22 6.24 11.71 8.05
C TYR A 22 5.03 11.25 8.88
N ASN A 23 4.67 11.96 9.96
CA ASN A 23 3.57 11.61 10.84
C ASN A 23 2.17 11.64 10.16
N SER A 24 2.04 12.25 8.97
CA SER A 24 0.81 12.21 8.19
C SER A 24 0.63 10.89 7.43
N PHE A 25 1.67 10.06 7.33
CA PHE A 25 1.67 8.89 6.46
C PHE A 25 0.53 7.93 6.78
N GLU A 26 0.37 7.58 8.05
CA GLU A 26 -0.70 6.69 8.51
C GLU A 26 -2.08 7.24 8.17
N GLN A 27 -2.33 8.53 8.44
CA GLN A 27 -3.60 9.16 8.12
C GLN A 27 -3.89 9.19 6.61
N GLU A 28 -2.85 9.33 5.79
CA GLU A 28 -2.98 9.27 4.34
C GLU A 28 -3.31 7.86 3.84
N ILE A 29 -2.74 6.82 4.45
CA ILE A 29 -3.13 5.42 4.20
C ILE A 29 -4.58 5.20 4.60
N ILE A 30 -4.98 5.64 5.80
CA ILE A 30 -6.36 5.50 6.30
C ILE A 30 -7.34 6.18 5.34
N SER A 31 -7.12 7.46 5.04
CA SER A 31 -7.99 8.28 4.20
C SER A 31 -8.14 7.73 2.77
N TYR A 32 -7.06 7.20 2.20
CA TYR A 32 -7.09 6.70 0.82
C TYR A 32 -7.60 5.28 0.68
N PHE A 33 -7.34 4.38 1.64
CA PHE A 33 -7.63 2.95 1.47
C PHE A 33 -8.85 2.46 2.24
N PHE A 34 -9.12 3.00 3.42
CA PHE A 34 -10.20 2.48 4.27
C PHE A 34 -11.55 3.11 3.91
N GLY A 35 -12.59 2.29 3.90
CA GLY A 35 -13.95 2.72 3.53
C GLY A 35 -14.12 3.11 2.06
N LYS A 36 -13.19 2.71 1.18
CA LYS A 36 -13.21 3.01 -0.25
C LYS A 36 -13.74 1.86 -1.09
N SER A 37 -14.44 2.23 -2.16
CA SER A 37 -14.85 1.31 -3.22
C SER A 37 -13.66 0.91 -4.11
N LYS A 38 -13.79 -0.23 -4.81
CA LYS A 38 -12.78 -0.68 -5.78
C LYS A 38 -12.58 0.33 -6.92
N GLU A 39 -13.64 1.02 -7.33
CA GLU A 39 -13.62 2.06 -8.35
C GLU A 39 -12.77 3.25 -7.91
N GLU A 40 -12.95 3.73 -6.67
CA GLU A 40 -12.15 4.81 -6.09
C GLU A 40 -10.66 4.44 -6.02
N LEU A 41 -10.36 3.20 -5.62
CA LEU A 41 -8.99 2.71 -5.49
C LEU A 41 -8.30 2.48 -6.85
N CYS A 42 -9.07 2.35 -7.93
CA CYS A 42 -8.53 2.24 -9.28
C CYS A 42 -8.00 3.57 -9.87
N SER A 43 -8.14 4.69 -9.18
CA SER A 43 -7.79 6.05 -9.65
C SER A 43 -6.27 6.36 -9.78
N GLY A 44 -5.41 5.35 -9.85
CA GLY A 44 -3.95 5.47 -9.96
C GLY A 44 -3.39 5.06 -11.33
N THR A 45 -2.07 5.08 -11.47
CA THR A 45 -1.39 4.55 -12.67
C THR A 45 -1.40 3.03 -12.61
N ARG A 46 -2.10 2.38 -13.53
CA ARG A 46 -2.04 0.92 -13.67
C ARG A 46 -0.68 0.51 -14.25
N LEU A 47 -0.06 -0.48 -13.61
CA LEU A 47 1.25 -1.04 -13.95
C LEU A 47 1.16 -2.37 -14.70
N ASN A 48 -0.04 -2.92 -14.84
CA ASN A 48 -0.35 -4.11 -15.64
C ASN A 48 -1.61 -3.89 -16.49
N PHE A 49 -1.97 -4.85 -17.34
CA PHE A 49 -3.18 -4.79 -18.18
C PHE A 49 -4.36 -5.58 -17.61
N SER A 50 -4.20 -6.21 -16.44
CA SER A 50 -5.25 -7.03 -15.83
C SER A 50 -6.37 -6.16 -15.32
N VAL A 51 -7.60 -6.40 -15.78
CA VAL A 51 -8.81 -5.72 -15.29
C VAL A 51 -9.17 -6.25 -13.90
N ASP A 52 -9.17 -7.57 -13.71
CA ASP A 52 -9.59 -8.25 -12.47
C ASP A 52 -8.59 -8.13 -11.32
N ALA A 53 -7.31 -7.95 -11.63
CA ALA A 53 -6.25 -7.78 -10.65
C ALA A 53 -5.36 -6.55 -10.97
N PRO A 54 -5.90 -5.32 -10.81
CA PRO A 54 -5.14 -4.10 -11.08
C PRO A 54 -3.89 -4.00 -10.20
N TYR A 55 -2.71 -3.94 -10.79
CA TYR A 55 -1.51 -3.50 -10.08
C TYR A 55 -1.38 -1.98 -10.25
N ILE A 56 -1.44 -1.22 -9.16
CA ILE A 56 -1.58 0.24 -9.20
C ILE A 56 -0.45 0.91 -8.44
N LYS A 57 0.05 2.00 -9.05
CA LYS A 57 0.86 3.02 -8.37
C LYS A 57 0.01 4.26 -8.14
N LYS A 58 -0.08 4.71 -6.90
CA LYS A 58 -0.77 5.95 -6.53
C LYS A 58 0.18 6.90 -5.81
N ARG A 59 -0.01 8.20 -6.05
CA ARG A 59 0.55 9.26 -5.19
C ARG A 59 -0.49 9.60 -4.14
N LEU A 60 -0.12 9.47 -2.87
CA LEU A 60 -0.88 9.97 -1.74
C LEU A 60 -0.35 11.37 -1.42
N SER A 61 -1.26 12.33 -1.29
CA SER A 61 -0.99 13.77 -1.13
C SER A 61 -0.06 14.42 -2.18
N GLY A 62 0.14 15.74 -2.07
CA GLY A 62 0.72 16.63 -3.10
C GLY A 62 2.25 16.60 -3.24
N SER A 63 2.90 17.76 -3.33
CA SER A 63 4.33 17.91 -3.67
C SER A 63 5.30 17.19 -2.72
N GLY A 64 4.95 17.07 -1.43
CA GLY A 64 5.69 16.32 -0.39
C GLY A 64 5.13 14.92 -0.07
N GLY A 65 4.18 14.43 -0.86
CA GLY A 65 3.43 13.21 -0.54
C GLY A 65 4.17 11.89 -0.73
N PHE A 66 3.44 10.79 -0.58
CA PHE A 66 3.96 9.43 -0.62
C PHE A 66 3.63 8.76 -1.95
N ARG A 67 4.49 7.83 -2.38
CA ARG A 67 4.18 6.91 -3.47
C ARG A 67 3.84 5.56 -2.86
N CYS A 68 2.66 5.05 -3.17
CA CYS A 68 2.20 3.73 -2.75
C CYS A 68 2.01 2.83 -3.97
N TYR A 69 2.45 1.58 -3.83
CA TYR A 69 2.33 0.51 -4.81
C TYR A 69 1.48 -0.59 -4.18
N PHE A 70 0.37 -0.95 -4.83
CA PHE A 70 -0.58 -1.92 -4.31
C PHE A 70 -1.25 -2.73 -5.42
N LEU A 71 -1.61 -3.96 -5.11
CA LEU A 71 -2.36 -4.86 -5.97
C LEU A 71 -3.81 -4.91 -5.46
N LEU A 72 -4.77 -4.59 -6.32
CA LEU A 72 -6.19 -4.86 -6.09
C LEU A 72 -6.52 -6.23 -6.70
N ILE A 73 -7.34 -7.02 -6.01
CA ILE A 73 -7.98 -8.22 -6.57
C ILE A 73 -9.50 -8.00 -6.45
N ILE A 74 -10.13 -7.69 -7.58
CA ILE A 74 -11.53 -7.24 -7.65
C ILE A 74 -12.50 -8.36 -7.29
N LYS A 75 -12.24 -9.59 -7.75
CA LYS A 75 -13.16 -10.73 -7.60
C LYS A 75 -13.47 -11.09 -6.13
N ASN A 76 -12.54 -10.81 -5.22
CA ASN A 76 -12.67 -11.14 -3.79
C ASN A 76 -12.68 -9.89 -2.89
N GLU A 77 -12.75 -8.69 -3.46
CA GLU A 77 -12.57 -7.42 -2.75
C GLU A 77 -11.36 -7.41 -1.81
N ASN A 78 -10.20 -7.84 -2.31
CA ASN A 78 -8.97 -7.80 -1.52
C ASN A 78 -8.04 -6.72 -2.07
N LEU A 79 -7.46 -5.95 -1.16
CA LEU A 79 -6.42 -4.97 -1.44
C LEU A 79 -5.12 -5.43 -0.78
N TYR A 80 -4.01 -5.39 -1.52
CA TYR A 80 -2.69 -5.78 -1.02
C TYR A 80 -1.71 -4.61 -1.17
N LEU A 81 -1.36 -3.97 -0.05
CA LEU A 81 -0.35 -2.92 0.02
C LEU A 81 1.05 -3.56 -0.05
N MET A 82 1.81 -3.22 -1.09
CA MET A 82 3.07 -3.91 -1.39
C MET A 82 4.28 -3.11 -0.93
N PHE A 83 4.27 -1.80 -1.18
CA PHE A 83 5.38 -0.91 -0.84
C PHE A 83 4.93 0.55 -0.81
N ALA A 84 5.54 1.35 0.06
CA ALA A 84 5.32 2.79 0.09
C ALA A 84 6.59 3.54 0.46
N HIS A 85 6.78 4.73 -0.11
CA HIS A 85 7.92 5.58 0.23
C HIS A 85 7.62 7.06 -0.02
N PRO A 86 8.28 8.00 0.70
CA PRO A 86 8.13 9.42 0.46
C PRO A 86 8.64 9.83 -0.93
N LYS A 87 8.04 10.88 -1.50
CA LYS A 87 8.51 11.48 -2.74
C LYS A 87 9.73 12.38 -2.55
N ALA A 88 9.77 13.10 -1.44
CA ALA A 88 10.78 14.09 -1.10
C ALA A 88 11.13 13.98 0.39
N GLY A 89 12.09 14.79 0.84
CA GLY A 89 12.61 14.74 2.21
C GLY A 89 13.78 13.77 2.36
N SER A 90 14.24 13.58 3.59
CA SER A 90 15.42 12.77 3.93
C SER A 90 15.30 11.28 3.58
N MET A 91 14.07 10.79 3.36
CA MET A 91 13.76 9.43 2.89
C MET A 91 13.06 9.44 1.53
N GLY A 92 13.05 10.58 0.85
CA GLY A 92 12.48 10.72 -0.48
C GLY A 92 13.28 9.92 -1.49
N ALA A 93 12.58 9.19 -2.36
CA ALA A 93 13.21 8.45 -3.45
C ALA A 93 12.50 8.70 -4.78
N SER A 94 13.19 8.39 -5.88
CA SER A 94 12.58 8.29 -7.21
C SER A 94 11.59 7.12 -7.26
N ASN A 95 10.88 6.97 -8.39
CA ASN A 95 10.05 5.77 -8.56
C ASN A 95 10.95 4.52 -8.53
N ILE A 96 10.42 3.41 -8.01
CA ILE A 96 11.10 2.12 -8.14
C ILE A 96 11.22 1.73 -9.63
N ASP A 97 12.28 1.02 -9.98
CA ASP A 97 12.54 0.57 -11.34
C ASP A 97 11.62 -0.59 -11.76
N ASP A 98 11.65 -0.96 -13.04
CA ASP A 98 10.77 -2.02 -13.57
C ASP A 98 11.10 -3.39 -12.99
N LYS A 99 12.38 -3.64 -12.66
CA LYS A 99 12.81 -4.87 -11.98
C LYS A 99 12.15 -4.99 -10.60
N SER A 100 12.13 -3.91 -9.82
CA SER A 100 11.50 -3.84 -8.51
C SER A 100 9.99 -3.98 -8.60
N LYS A 101 9.33 -3.37 -9.61
CA LYS A 101 7.89 -3.55 -9.84
C LYS A 101 7.54 -5.02 -10.09
N ALA A 102 8.29 -5.67 -10.98
CA ALA A 102 8.10 -7.08 -11.31
C ALA A 102 8.39 -8.00 -10.11
N TYR A 103 9.42 -7.68 -9.32
CA TYR A 103 9.72 -8.39 -8.08
C TYR A 103 8.57 -8.29 -7.07
N LEU A 104 8.09 -7.07 -6.78
CA LEU A 104 6.97 -6.87 -5.85
C LEU A 104 5.72 -7.63 -6.32
N TYR A 105 5.41 -7.58 -7.63
CA TYR A 105 4.28 -8.32 -8.19
C TYR A 105 4.40 -9.83 -7.99
N LYS A 106 5.57 -10.41 -8.24
CA LYS A 106 5.81 -11.85 -7.95
C LYS A 106 5.71 -12.13 -6.45
N LYS A 107 6.28 -11.26 -5.62
CA LYS A 107 6.28 -11.41 -4.16
C LYS A 107 4.87 -11.43 -3.59
N VAL A 108 4.02 -10.46 -3.95
CA VAL A 108 2.64 -10.42 -3.46
C VAL A 108 1.84 -11.65 -3.86
N LEU A 109 2.02 -12.15 -5.09
CA LEU A 109 1.34 -13.40 -5.52
C LEU A 109 1.81 -14.62 -4.73
N ASN A 110 3.09 -14.69 -4.37
CA ASN A 110 3.61 -15.77 -3.53
C ASN A 110 3.07 -15.65 -2.09
N CYS A 111 3.11 -14.47 -1.49
CA CYS A 111 2.58 -14.22 -0.14
C CYS A 111 1.07 -14.52 -0.05
N ILE A 112 0.29 -14.21 -1.08
CA ILE A 112 -1.13 -14.59 -1.17
C ILE A 112 -1.29 -16.11 -1.13
N LYS A 113 -0.45 -16.87 -1.85
CA LYS A 113 -0.53 -18.34 -1.87
C LYS A 113 -0.08 -18.98 -0.56
N SER A 114 0.92 -18.39 0.11
CA SER A 114 1.48 -18.93 1.34
C SER A 114 0.84 -18.36 2.62
N ASN A 115 -0.16 -17.49 2.49
CA ASN A 115 -0.76 -16.72 3.57
C ASN A 115 0.26 -15.89 4.39
N ASP A 116 1.40 -15.53 3.78
CA ASP A 116 2.46 -14.77 4.45
C ASP A 116 2.22 -13.25 4.30
N LEU A 117 1.17 -12.79 4.96
CA LEU A 117 0.67 -11.42 4.87
C LEU A 117 0.34 -10.88 6.28
N TYR A 118 0.11 -9.57 6.35
CA TYR A 118 -0.58 -8.96 7.49
C TYR A 118 -1.95 -8.48 7.04
N GLU A 119 -2.97 -8.72 7.84
CA GLU A 119 -4.25 -8.05 7.76
C GLU A 119 -4.18 -6.70 8.47
N LEU A 120 -4.74 -5.68 7.85
CA LEU A 120 -4.79 -4.32 8.37
C LEU A 120 -6.20 -4.00 8.81
N GLU A 121 -6.33 -3.62 10.07
CA GLU A 121 -7.56 -3.12 10.64
C GLU A 121 -7.34 -1.73 11.23
N LEU A 122 -8.43 -0.99 11.39
CA LEU A 122 -8.38 0.23 12.18
C LEU A 122 -8.62 -0.12 13.64
N ASP A 123 -7.97 0.63 14.53
CA ASP A 123 -8.30 0.63 15.95
C ASP A 123 -9.73 1.12 16.20
N ASP A 124 -10.23 0.96 17.42
CA ASP A 124 -11.59 1.37 17.80
C ASP A 124 -11.85 2.86 17.53
N SER A 125 -10.81 3.70 17.62
CA SER A 125 -10.90 5.13 17.37
C SER A 125 -10.89 5.50 15.87
N LYS A 126 -10.59 4.55 14.99
CA LYS A 126 -10.39 4.70 13.54
C LYS A 126 -9.27 5.65 13.16
N LYS A 127 -8.29 5.83 14.04
CA LYS A 127 -7.16 6.76 13.85
C LYS A 127 -5.83 6.04 13.66
N SER A 128 -5.75 4.76 13.99
CA SER A 128 -4.52 4.00 13.87
C SER A 128 -4.75 2.66 13.19
N ILE A 129 -3.73 2.18 12.50
CA ILE A 129 -3.71 0.90 11.81
C ILE A 129 -3.09 -0.15 12.73
N ILE A 130 -3.78 -1.26 12.88
CA ILE A 130 -3.33 -2.45 13.58
C ILE A 130 -2.94 -3.50 12.53
N PHE A 131 -1.75 -4.07 12.66
CA PHE A 131 -1.25 -5.15 11.80
C PHE A 131 -1.43 -6.49 12.50
N LYS A 132 -2.21 -7.40 11.90
CA LYS A 132 -2.41 -8.77 12.38
C LYS A 132 -1.72 -9.76 11.44
N LYS A 133 -0.79 -10.56 11.95
CA LYS A 133 -0.12 -11.59 11.13
C LYS A 133 -1.11 -12.71 10.79
N MET A 134 -1.13 -13.14 9.54
CA MET A 134 -1.94 -14.26 9.03
C MET A 134 -1.19 -15.58 9.00
#